data_AF-A0A2S6IMQ8-F1
#
_entry.id   AF-A0A2S6IMQ8-F1
#
_cell.length_a   1.000
_cell.length_b   1.000
_cell.length_c   1.000
_cell.angle_alpha   90.00
_cell.angle_beta   90.00
_cell.angle_gamma   90.00
#
_symmetry.space_group_name_H-M   'P 1'
#
loop_
_entity.id
_entity.type
_entity.pdbx_description
1 polymer ?
#
loop_
_entity_poly.entity_id
_entity_poly.type
_entity_poly.pdbx_seq_one_letter_code
_entity_poly.pdbx_strand_id
1 'polypeptide(L)'
;MTTIKSEIIGVLRQNDEFDDWWESELIEIPFFDNKKLKITFTDLNPSQDLTFIQDADIALRSFLEKRVTNRLTISDAIFKNCMDFLKAVEYDEADKMLWDIQYKEEIWNFVYPENIYVSRSEADIYINAICECEWEHEHGLQLVFFKGIKLTRVSSQDGHLTESEAYNINENELIGPNSKTKGVSKPNTWWKKFWT
;
A
#
# COMPACT_ATOMS: atom_id res chain seq x y z
N MET A 1 23.67 14.17 -11.64
CA MET A 1 22.43 13.61 -11.08
C MET A 1 21.26 14.28 -11.77
N THR A 2 20.42 13.50 -12.46
CA THR A 2 19.24 13.99 -13.16
C THR A 2 18.14 14.32 -12.14
N THR A 3 17.29 15.31 -12.46
CA THR A 3 16.20 15.72 -11.57
C THR A 3 14.91 15.96 -12.34
N ILE A 4 13.79 15.65 -11.70
CA ILE A 4 12.45 16.11 -12.12
C ILE A 4 11.85 17.00 -11.02
N LYS A 5 10.73 17.65 -11.34
CA LYS A 5 10.06 18.57 -10.42
C LYS A 5 8.57 18.24 -10.32
N SER A 6 8.13 17.94 -9.11
CA SER A 6 6.73 17.90 -8.68
C SER A 6 6.34 19.26 -8.09
N GLU A 7 5.09 19.68 -8.31
CA GLU A 7 4.53 20.87 -7.66
C GLU A 7 4.18 20.64 -6.18
N ILE A 8 3.97 19.37 -5.78
CA ILE A 8 3.55 19.00 -4.42
C ILE A 8 4.74 18.71 -3.51
N ILE A 9 5.70 17.92 -3.99
CA ILE A 9 6.81 17.40 -3.17
C ILE A 9 8.18 17.92 -3.61
N GLY A 10 8.21 18.84 -4.58
CA GLY A 10 9.40 19.59 -4.96
C GLY A 10 10.30 18.83 -5.93
N VAL A 11 11.62 18.95 -5.75
CA VAL A 11 12.59 18.33 -6.65
C VAL A 11 12.79 16.87 -6.26
N LEU A 12 12.69 15.97 -7.25
CA LEU A 12 13.07 14.57 -7.10
C LEU A 12 14.37 14.31 -7.85
N ARG A 13 15.23 13.49 -7.25
CA ARG A 13 16.52 13.09 -7.80
C ARG A 13 16.40 11.67 -8.32
N GLN A 14 16.96 11.41 -9.49
CA GLN A 14 17.04 10.05 -10.01
C GLN A 14 17.85 9.18 -9.04
N ASN A 15 17.36 7.98 -8.74
CA ASN A 15 18.07 7.01 -7.92
C ASN A 15 19.36 6.55 -8.64
N ASP A 16 20.39 6.20 -7.88
CA ASP A 16 21.70 5.84 -8.44
C ASP A 16 21.75 4.41 -9.01
N GLU A 17 20.84 3.53 -8.55
CA GLU A 17 20.75 2.12 -8.93
C GLU A 17 19.67 1.85 -9.99
N PHE A 18 18.57 2.61 -9.94
CA PHE A 18 17.39 2.44 -10.80
C PHE A 18 17.10 3.72 -11.60
N ASP A 19 17.17 3.64 -12.93
CA ASP A 19 17.04 4.80 -13.82
C ASP A 19 15.59 5.27 -14.00
N ASP A 20 14.63 4.45 -13.64
CA ASP A 20 13.19 4.71 -13.63
C ASP A 20 12.67 5.12 -12.25
N TRP A 21 13.54 5.25 -11.24
CA TRP A 21 13.18 5.67 -9.89
C TRP A 21 13.60 7.11 -9.60
N TRP A 22 12.69 7.87 -9.00
CA TRP A 22 12.89 9.28 -8.67
C TRP A 22 12.49 9.55 -7.23
N GLU A 23 13.44 10.00 -6.42
CA GLU A 23 13.30 10.10 -4.97
C GLU A 23 13.21 11.56 -4.51
N SER A 24 12.24 11.84 -3.64
CA SER A 24 12.13 13.12 -2.96
C SER A 24 13.11 13.25 -1.78
N GLU A 25 13.26 14.48 -1.28
CA GLU A 25 13.66 14.69 0.12
C GLU A 25 12.57 14.15 1.07
N LEU A 26 12.85 14.09 2.38
CA LEU A 26 11.86 13.64 3.36
C LEU A 26 10.66 14.59 3.45
N ILE A 27 9.45 14.03 3.29
CA ILE A 27 8.17 14.74 3.34
C ILE A 27 7.40 14.31 4.59
N GLU A 28 6.81 15.27 5.30
CA GLU A 28 5.89 14.98 6.41
C GLU A 28 4.60 14.38 5.87
N ILE A 29 4.22 13.21 6.36
CA ILE A 29 3.01 12.50 5.94
C ILE A 29 1.94 12.63 7.04
N PRO A 30 0.94 13.52 6.91
CA PRO A 30 -0.01 13.80 8.00
C PRO A 30 -0.91 12.62 8.36
N PHE A 31 -1.09 11.69 7.42
CA PHE A 31 -1.75 10.41 7.65
C PHE A 31 -1.02 9.57 8.71
N PHE A 32 0.32 9.67 8.78
CA PHE A 32 1.19 8.95 9.71
C PHE A 32 1.77 9.87 10.79
N ASP A 33 0.93 10.72 11.41
CA ASP A 33 1.35 11.64 12.49
C ASP A 33 2.52 12.56 12.09
N ASN A 34 2.57 12.97 10.82
CA ASN A 34 3.65 13.78 10.23
C ASN A 34 5.03 13.10 10.29
N LYS A 35 5.08 11.77 10.37
CA LYS A 35 6.33 11.03 10.12
C LYS A 35 6.92 11.47 8.78
N LYS A 36 8.24 11.66 8.78
CA LYS A 36 9.01 12.12 7.63
C LYS A 36 9.43 10.91 6.82
N LEU A 37 8.81 10.73 5.66
CA LEU A 37 9.06 9.59 4.77
C LEU A 37 9.55 10.09 3.42
N LYS A 38 10.35 9.26 2.75
CA LYS A 38 10.68 9.49 1.34
C LYS A 38 9.44 9.18 0.50
N ILE A 39 9.29 9.89 -0.62
CA ILE A 39 8.34 9.54 -1.68
C ILE A 39 9.16 9.22 -2.93
N THR A 40 8.93 8.04 -3.49
CA THR A 40 9.64 7.57 -4.68
C THR A 40 8.65 7.34 -5.82
N PHE A 41 8.90 7.96 -6.97
CA PHE A 41 8.18 7.61 -8.20
C PHE A 41 8.90 6.43 -8.83
N THR A 42 8.18 5.34 -9.13
CA THR A 42 8.74 4.14 -9.77
C THR A 42 8.22 4.01 -11.19
N ASP A 43 8.94 3.23 -12.01
CA ASP A 43 8.56 2.89 -13.39
C ASP A 43 8.35 4.13 -14.26
N LEU A 44 8.99 5.25 -13.91
CA LEU A 44 8.82 6.53 -14.58
C LEU A 44 10.01 6.82 -15.50
N ASN A 45 9.73 6.81 -16.80
CA ASN A 45 10.55 7.49 -17.80
C ASN A 45 9.93 8.85 -18.17
N PRO A 46 10.46 9.99 -17.69
CA PRO A 46 9.86 11.31 -17.92
C PRO A 46 9.81 11.75 -19.38
N SER A 47 10.59 11.11 -20.26
CA SER A 47 10.57 11.38 -21.70
C SER A 47 9.45 10.64 -22.44
N GLN A 48 8.88 9.61 -21.81
CA GLN A 48 7.85 8.74 -22.40
C GLN A 48 6.47 8.97 -21.76
N ASP A 49 6.40 9.13 -20.44
CA ASP A 49 5.16 9.46 -19.74
C ASP A 49 5.15 10.94 -19.35
N LEU A 50 4.67 11.77 -20.27
CA LEU A 50 4.65 13.22 -20.13
C LEU A 50 3.61 13.71 -19.11
N THR A 51 2.65 12.87 -18.73
CA THR A 51 1.54 13.23 -17.83
C THR A 51 1.71 12.69 -16.42
N PHE A 52 2.64 11.75 -16.18
CA PHE A 52 2.86 11.12 -14.88
C PHE A 52 2.95 12.11 -13.73
N ILE A 53 3.85 13.09 -13.84
CA ILE A 53 4.13 14.02 -12.75
C ILE A 53 2.89 14.83 -12.40
N GLN A 54 2.12 15.27 -13.41
CA GLN A 54 0.88 16.01 -13.19
C GLN A 54 -0.18 15.15 -12.50
N ASP A 55 -0.34 13.90 -12.94
CA ASP A 55 -1.31 12.96 -12.33
C ASP A 55 -0.88 12.57 -10.91
N ALA A 56 0.42 12.38 -10.70
CA ALA A 56 1.03 12.12 -9.40
C ALA A 56 0.79 13.29 -8.45
N ASP A 57 0.95 14.53 -8.91
CA ASP A 57 0.69 15.73 -8.12
C ASP A 57 -0.80 15.82 -7.69
N ILE A 58 -1.73 15.45 -8.56
CA ILE A 58 -3.16 15.39 -8.21
C ILE A 58 -3.41 14.33 -7.12
N ALA A 59 -2.83 13.14 -7.27
CA ALA A 59 -2.96 12.06 -6.30
C ALA A 59 -2.31 12.41 -4.95
N LEU A 60 -1.09 12.95 -4.98
CA LEU A 60 -0.33 13.33 -3.79
C LEU A 60 -1.02 14.45 -3.01
N ARG A 61 -1.60 15.44 -3.70
CA ARG A 61 -2.40 16.48 -3.05
C ARG A 61 -3.53 15.87 -2.22
N SER A 62 -4.27 14.93 -2.80
CA SER A 62 -5.38 14.25 -2.13
C SER A 62 -4.91 13.36 -0.96
N PHE A 63 -3.75 12.71 -1.11
CA PHE A 63 -3.19 11.85 -0.07
C PHE A 63 -2.62 12.63 1.11
N LEU A 64 -1.86 13.69 0.85
CA LEU A 64 -1.24 14.52 1.89
C LEU A 64 -2.27 15.36 2.67
N GLU A 65 -3.48 15.56 2.15
CA GLU A 65 -4.60 16.11 2.91
C GLU A 65 -5.16 15.14 3.96
N LYS A 66 -4.89 13.83 3.84
CA LYS A 66 -5.36 12.84 4.81
C LYS A 66 -4.65 13.01 6.13
N ARG A 67 -5.41 12.93 7.21
CA ARG A 67 -4.94 13.06 8.59
C ARG A 67 -5.11 11.75 9.35
N VAL A 68 -4.63 11.75 10.59
CA VAL A 68 -4.85 10.70 11.58
C VAL A 68 -6.32 10.28 11.67
N THR A 69 -7.26 11.22 11.58
CA THR A 69 -8.70 10.87 11.59
C THR A 69 -9.09 9.99 10.42
N ASN A 70 -8.54 10.22 9.21
CA ASN A 70 -8.75 9.32 8.07
C ASN A 70 -8.10 7.95 8.30
N ARG A 71 -6.93 7.91 8.93
CA ARG A 71 -6.25 6.65 9.29
C ARG A 71 -7.11 5.79 10.22
N LEU A 72 -7.74 6.40 11.22
CA LEU A 72 -8.65 5.69 12.13
C LEU A 72 -9.88 5.12 11.40
N THR A 73 -10.39 5.77 10.34
CA THR A 73 -11.54 5.23 9.58
C THR A 73 -11.25 3.92 8.83
N ILE A 74 -9.97 3.57 8.63
CA ILE A 74 -9.58 2.35 7.92
C ILE A 74 -9.01 1.27 8.86
N SER A 75 -9.03 1.51 10.19
CA SER A 75 -8.53 0.57 11.20
C SER A 75 -9.16 -0.82 11.09
N ASP A 76 -10.44 -0.90 10.71
CA ASP A 76 -11.13 -2.17 10.44
C ASP A 76 -10.41 -3.05 9.42
N ALA A 77 -9.91 -2.45 8.34
CA ALA A 77 -9.24 -3.20 7.27
C ALA A 77 -7.85 -3.70 7.72
N ILE A 78 -7.12 -2.88 8.48
CA ILE A 78 -5.79 -3.23 8.98
C ILE A 78 -5.89 -4.32 10.04
N PHE A 79 -6.81 -4.14 10.99
CA PHE A 79 -7.08 -5.14 12.01
C PHE A 79 -7.52 -6.48 11.39
N LYS A 80 -8.36 -6.44 10.35
CA LYS A 80 -8.73 -7.65 9.61
C LYS A 80 -7.50 -8.33 8.99
N ASN A 81 -6.60 -7.59 8.35
CA ASN A 81 -5.38 -8.15 7.77
C ASN A 81 -4.52 -8.85 8.83
N CYS A 82 -4.28 -8.19 9.98
CA CYS A 82 -3.57 -8.78 11.12
C CYS A 82 -4.26 -10.07 11.61
N MET A 83 -5.57 -10.03 11.85
CA MET A 83 -6.29 -11.20 12.38
C MET A 83 -6.37 -12.35 11.37
N ASP A 84 -6.41 -12.07 10.08
CA ASP A 84 -6.38 -13.10 9.04
C ASP A 84 -5.01 -13.79 9.03
N PHE A 85 -3.93 -13.04 9.18
CA PHE A 85 -2.58 -13.59 9.32
C PHE A 85 -2.46 -14.46 10.57
N LEU A 86 -2.78 -13.92 11.75
CA LEU A 86 -2.66 -14.64 13.03
C LEU A 86 -3.47 -15.94 13.07
N LYS A 87 -4.61 -16.00 12.38
CA LYS A 87 -5.43 -17.23 12.27
C LYS A 87 -4.86 -18.24 11.28
N ALA A 88 -4.03 -17.81 10.34
CA ALA A 88 -3.42 -18.67 9.33
C ALA A 88 -2.13 -19.35 9.82
N VAL A 89 -1.49 -18.74 10.83
CA VAL A 89 -0.30 -19.28 11.51
C VAL A 89 -0.67 -19.97 12.83
N GLU A 90 0.30 -20.66 13.44
CA GLU A 90 0.13 -21.20 14.79
C GLU A 90 0.23 -20.05 15.80
N TYR A 91 -0.55 -20.13 16.88
CA TYR A 91 -0.52 -19.13 17.93
C TYR A 91 0.87 -19.07 18.59
N ASP A 92 1.44 -17.88 18.69
CA ASP A 92 2.62 -17.56 19.47
C ASP A 92 2.26 -16.64 20.64
N GLU A 93 2.83 -16.88 21.82
CA GLU A 93 2.69 -15.99 22.97
C GLU A 93 3.29 -14.60 22.70
N ALA A 94 4.26 -14.49 21.78
CA ALA A 94 4.79 -13.21 21.31
C ALA A 94 3.69 -12.32 20.69
N ASP A 95 2.69 -12.93 20.04
CA ASP A 95 1.61 -12.22 19.35
C ASP A 95 0.43 -11.88 20.28
N LYS A 96 0.50 -12.26 21.56
CA LYS A 96 -0.61 -12.14 22.50
C LYS A 96 -1.18 -10.71 22.56
N MET A 97 -0.31 -9.69 22.44
CA MET A 97 -0.74 -8.29 22.44
C MET A 97 -1.65 -7.94 21.25
N LEU A 98 -1.47 -8.58 20.10
CA LEU A 98 -2.30 -8.41 18.92
C LEU A 98 -3.66 -9.09 19.08
N TRP A 99 -3.69 -10.28 19.71
CA TRP A 99 -4.93 -10.99 20.05
C TRP A 99 -5.79 -10.25 21.08
N ASP A 100 -5.14 -9.51 21.99
CA ASP A 100 -5.80 -8.80 23.10
C ASP A 100 -6.28 -7.39 22.73
N ILE A 101 -6.11 -6.92 21.48
CA ILE A 101 -6.61 -5.63 21.00
C ILE A 101 -8.11 -5.50 21.29
N GLN A 102 -8.51 -4.45 22.01
CA GLN A 102 -9.91 -4.21 22.39
C GLN A 102 -10.58 -3.22 21.45
N TYR A 103 -9.82 -2.23 20.97
CA TYR A 103 -10.27 -1.21 20.04
C TYR A 103 -9.43 -1.31 18.77
N LYS A 104 -10.07 -1.48 17.61
CA LYS A 104 -9.36 -1.76 16.36
C LYS A 104 -8.40 -0.63 15.97
N GLU A 105 -8.65 0.58 16.44
CA GLU A 105 -7.76 1.73 16.31
C GLU A 105 -6.37 1.50 16.92
N GLU A 106 -6.26 0.63 17.94
CA GLU A 106 -5.00 0.27 18.59
C GLU A 106 -4.05 -0.48 17.65
N ILE A 107 -4.54 -1.04 16.54
CA ILE A 107 -3.70 -1.73 15.55
C ILE A 107 -2.58 -0.83 15.02
N TRP A 108 -2.80 0.48 14.97
CA TRP A 108 -1.81 1.44 14.49
C TRP A 108 -0.59 1.59 15.40
N ASN A 109 -0.64 1.09 16.64
CA ASN A 109 0.52 1.02 17.52
C ASN A 109 1.54 -0.04 17.05
N PHE A 110 1.12 -0.94 16.16
CA PHE A 110 1.90 -2.08 15.65
C PHE A 110 2.22 -1.94 14.15
N VAL A 111 2.09 -0.73 13.60
CA VAL A 111 2.34 -0.42 12.19
C VAL A 111 3.35 0.71 12.08
N TYR A 112 4.43 0.48 11.35
CA TYR A 112 5.55 1.41 11.22
C TYR A 112 5.78 1.76 9.76
N PRO A 113 5.36 2.94 9.29
CA PRO A 113 5.51 3.31 7.88
C PRO A 113 6.98 3.57 7.55
N GLU A 114 7.41 3.11 6.38
CA GLU A 114 8.79 3.18 5.92
C GLU A 114 8.96 4.07 4.69
N ASN A 115 8.17 3.83 3.64
CA ASN A 115 8.31 4.52 2.36
C ASN A 115 6.97 4.67 1.64
N ILE A 116 6.87 5.69 0.80
CA ILE A 116 5.72 5.91 -0.07
C ILE A 116 6.17 5.77 -1.52
N TYR A 117 5.56 4.85 -2.26
CA TYR A 117 5.77 4.72 -3.69
C TYR A 117 4.59 5.31 -4.46
N VAL A 118 4.89 5.98 -5.56
CA VAL A 118 3.90 6.46 -6.53
C VAL A 118 4.19 5.79 -7.85
N SER A 119 3.20 5.09 -8.36
CA SER A 119 3.35 4.28 -9.57
C SER A 119 2.08 4.41 -10.41
N ARG A 120 2.21 4.24 -11.73
CA ARG A 120 1.06 4.17 -12.63
C ARG A 120 0.80 2.71 -12.94
N SER A 121 -0.44 2.27 -12.72
CA SER A 121 -0.94 1.02 -13.26
C SER A 121 -2.04 1.33 -14.27
N GLU A 122 -1.91 0.74 -15.45
CA GLU A 122 -2.68 1.07 -16.64
C GLU A 122 -2.70 2.58 -16.92
N ALA A 123 -3.81 3.27 -16.64
CA ALA A 123 -3.97 4.70 -16.88
C ALA A 123 -3.88 5.54 -15.60
N ASP A 124 -3.93 4.94 -14.41
CA ASP A 124 -4.18 5.65 -13.16
C ASP A 124 -3.01 5.58 -12.18
N ILE A 125 -2.89 6.65 -11.38
CA ILE A 125 -1.87 6.74 -10.33
C ILE A 125 -2.36 6.07 -9.04
N TYR A 126 -1.46 5.30 -8.45
CA TYR A 126 -1.62 4.69 -7.14
C TYR A 126 -0.54 5.22 -6.19
N ILE A 127 -0.93 5.42 -4.93
CA ILE A 127 -0.01 5.70 -3.84
C ILE A 127 0.06 4.46 -2.97
N ASN A 128 1.23 3.87 -2.90
CA ASN A 128 1.50 2.66 -2.14
C ASN A 128 2.34 3.02 -0.90
N ALA A 129 1.73 2.93 0.29
CA ALA A 129 2.45 3.12 1.54
C ALA A 129 2.91 1.76 2.06
N ILE A 130 4.23 1.61 2.15
CA ILE A 130 4.89 0.42 2.68
C ILE A 130 5.21 0.64 4.16
N CYS A 131 4.85 -0.34 4.97
CA CYS A 131 5.02 -0.33 6.41
C CYS A 131 5.60 -1.67 6.88
N GLU A 132 6.38 -1.62 7.94
CA GLU A 132 6.60 -2.77 8.81
C GLU A 132 5.40 -2.97 9.74
N CYS A 133 5.23 -4.20 10.22
CA CYS A 133 4.21 -4.54 11.20
C CYS A 133 4.64 -5.69 12.10
N GLU A 134 3.97 -5.82 13.25
CA GLU A 134 4.34 -6.81 14.28
C GLU A 134 3.74 -8.20 14.06
N TRP A 135 2.96 -8.41 12.99
CA TRP A 135 2.41 -9.74 12.69
C TRP A 135 3.08 -10.41 11.49
N GLU A 136 3.53 -9.66 10.49
CA GLU A 136 4.17 -10.21 9.29
C GLU A 136 5.54 -9.55 9.11
N HIS A 137 6.54 -10.09 9.81
CA HIS A 137 7.88 -9.50 9.86
C HIS A 137 8.72 -9.73 8.60
N GLU A 138 8.36 -10.71 7.75
CA GLU A 138 9.14 -10.99 6.53
C GLU A 138 8.72 -10.09 5.38
N HIS A 139 7.43 -9.78 5.32
CA HIS A 139 6.84 -9.04 4.21
C HIS A 139 6.16 -7.73 4.61
N GLY A 140 6.01 -7.41 5.89
CA GLY A 140 5.34 -6.21 6.38
C GLY A 140 3.91 -6.03 5.87
N LEU A 141 3.49 -4.76 5.80
CA LEU A 141 2.16 -4.30 5.44
C LEU A 141 2.21 -3.29 4.29
N GLN A 142 1.29 -3.45 3.34
CA GLN A 142 1.10 -2.61 2.18
C GLN A 142 -0.29 -1.95 2.20
N LEU A 143 -0.34 -0.63 2.01
CA LEU A 143 -1.59 0.14 1.89
C LEU A 143 -1.64 0.86 0.54
N VAL A 144 -2.57 0.46 -0.34
CA VAL A 144 -2.68 1.06 -1.68
C VAL A 144 -3.88 2.00 -1.78
N PHE A 145 -3.62 3.23 -2.21
CA PHE A 145 -4.60 4.28 -2.43
C PHE A 145 -4.73 4.64 -3.91
N PHE A 146 -5.90 4.36 -4.49
CA PHE A 146 -6.23 4.80 -5.84
C PHE A 146 -6.38 6.32 -5.89
N LYS A 147 -5.58 6.97 -6.75
CA LYS A 147 -5.50 8.43 -6.92
C LYS A 147 -5.27 9.19 -5.61
N GLY A 148 -4.65 8.55 -4.62
CA GLY A 148 -4.50 9.11 -3.27
C GLY A 148 -5.80 9.36 -2.51
N ILE A 149 -6.95 8.89 -3.02
CA ILE A 149 -8.26 9.17 -2.43
C ILE A 149 -8.79 7.95 -1.68
N LYS A 150 -8.95 6.82 -2.38
CA LYS A 150 -9.64 5.64 -1.86
C LYS A 150 -8.63 4.55 -1.54
N LEU A 151 -8.67 4.02 -0.31
CA LEU A 151 -7.95 2.79 0.02
C LEU A 151 -8.58 1.64 -0.78
N THR A 152 -7.80 1.00 -1.62
CA THR A 152 -8.24 -0.09 -2.50
C THR A 152 -7.65 -1.43 -2.09
N ARG A 153 -6.53 -1.44 -1.36
CA ARG A 153 -5.86 -2.68 -0.97
C ARG A 153 -5.13 -2.57 0.37
N VAL A 154 -5.19 -3.66 1.15
CA VAL A 154 -4.44 -3.88 2.38
C VAL A 154 -3.91 -5.31 2.32
N SER A 155 -2.60 -5.48 2.15
CA SER A 155 -1.96 -6.79 1.91
C SER A 155 -0.58 -6.83 2.55
N SER A 156 0.11 -7.96 2.46
CA SER A 156 1.57 -7.99 2.59
C SER A 156 2.22 -7.22 1.42
N GLN A 157 3.50 -6.85 1.56
CA GLN A 157 4.24 -6.21 0.48
C GLN A 157 4.55 -7.25 -0.61
N ASP A 158 3.72 -7.30 -1.65
CA ASP A 158 3.83 -8.27 -2.75
C ASP A 158 4.13 -7.63 -4.11
N GLY A 159 4.28 -6.31 -4.14
CA GLY A 159 4.59 -5.53 -5.35
C GLY A 159 3.39 -5.28 -6.27
N HIS A 160 2.18 -5.71 -5.91
CA HIS A 160 0.99 -5.50 -6.73
C HIS A 160 0.15 -4.31 -6.23
N LEU A 161 -0.36 -3.50 -7.16
CA LEU A 161 -1.17 -2.31 -6.83
C LEU A 161 -2.67 -2.63 -6.82
N THR A 162 -3.09 -3.67 -7.53
CA THR A 162 -4.49 -4.11 -7.63
C THR A 162 -4.64 -5.61 -7.35
N GLU A 163 -5.86 -6.03 -7.01
CA GLU A 163 -6.16 -7.47 -6.89
C GLU A 163 -6.17 -8.17 -8.25
N SER A 164 -6.49 -7.44 -9.34
CA SER A 164 -6.42 -7.97 -10.70
C SER A 164 -4.99 -8.31 -11.09
N GLU A 165 -4.01 -7.47 -10.74
CA GLU A 165 -2.58 -7.77 -10.89
C GLU A 165 -2.14 -8.94 -10.02
N ALA A 166 -2.51 -8.93 -8.73
CA ALA A 166 -2.06 -9.94 -7.76
C ALA A 166 -2.55 -11.35 -8.09
N TYR A 167 -3.77 -11.47 -8.61
CA TYR A 167 -4.41 -12.77 -8.89
C TYR A 167 -4.60 -13.06 -10.38
N ASN A 168 -4.10 -12.18 -11.26
CA ASN A 168 -4.30 -12.25 -12.71
C ASN A 168 -5.79 -12.42 -13.10
N ILE A 169 -6.67 -11.69 -12.43
CA ILE A 169 -8.13 -11.73 -12.64
C ILE A 169 -8.52 -10.70 -13.68
N ASN A 170 -9.30 -11.10 -14.69
CA ASN A 170 -9.87 -10.17 -15.67
C ASN A 170 -10.98 -9.33 -15.03
N GLU A 171 -10.88 -8.00 -15.07
CA GLU A 171 -11.82 -7.09 -14.39
C GLU A 171 -13.29 -7.27 -14.80
N ASN A 172 -13.55 -7.80 -16.01
CA ASN A 172 -14.90 -8.10 -16.49
C ASN A 172 -15.62 -9.22 -15.71
N GLU A 173 -14.91 -10.00 -14.91
CA GLU A 173 -15.52 -11.04 -14.06
C GLU A 173 -16.08 -10.49 -12.74
N LEU A 174 -15.78 -9.23 -12.39
CA LEU A 174 -16.24 -8.59 -11.15
C LEU A 174 -17.60 -7.87 -11.29
N ILE A 175 -18.06 -7.58 -12.51
CA ILE A 175 -19.28 -6.79 -12.75
C ILE A 175 -20.32 -7.61 -13.54
N GLY A 176 -21.12 -8.40 -12.83
CA GLY A 176 -22.27 -9.11 -13.42
C GLY A 176 -23.41 -9.32 -12.42
N PRO A 177 -24.67 -8.91 -12.72
CA PRO A 177 -25.81 -8.99 -11.80
C PRO A 177 -26.35 -10.42 -11.56
N ASN A 178 -25.54 -11.45 -11.81
CA ASN A 178 -25.94 -12.86 -11.70
C ASN A 178 -24.84 -13.72 -11.05
N SER A 179 -24.15 -13.18 -10.05
CA SER A 179 -23.25 -13.97 -9.20
C SER A 179 -24.05 -14.88 -8.27
N LYS A 180 -24.56 -15.98 -8.84
CA LYS A 180 -24.82 -17.18 -8.05
C LYS A 180 -23.51 -17.53 -7.36
N THR A 181 -23.55 -17.55 -6.03
CA THR A 181 -22.58 -18.18 -5.14
C THR A 181 -22.23 -19.57 -5.67
N LYS A 182 -21.21 -19.67 -6.51
CA LYS A 182 -20.54 -20.92 -6.81
C LYS A 182 -19.35 -20.98 -5.88
N GLY A 183 -19.58 -21.71 -4.78
CA GLY A 183 -18.58 -22.30 -3.90
C GLY A 183 -17.43 -21.38 -3.52
N VAL A 184 -17.41 -20.95 -2.26
CA VAL A 184 -16.16 -20.65 -1.57
C VAL A 184 -15.24 -21.85 -1.78
N SER A 185 -14.35 -21.76 -2.77
CA SER A 185 -13.19 -22.63 -2.85
C SER A 185 -12.38 -22.33 -1.60
N LYS A 186 -11.96 -23.41 -0.94
CA LYS A 186 -11.24 -23.38 0.33
C LYS A 186 -10.15 -22.29 0.31
N PRO A 187 -9.86 -21.64 1.45
CA PRO A 187 -8.82 -20.61 1.53
C PRO A 187 -7.55 -21.12 0.84
N ASN A 188 -7.10 -20.35 -0.15
CA ASN A 188 -5.98 -20.72 -1.00
C ASN A 188 -4.71 -20.69 -0.13
N THR A 189 -4.14 -21.85 0.13
CA THR A 189 -2.98 -22.04 1.03
C THR A 189 -1.66 -21.79 0.28
N TRP A 190 -1.61 -20.73 -0.52
CA TRP A 190 -0.44 -20.42 -1.36
C TRP A 190 0.84 -20.17 -0.54
N TRP A 191 0.72 -19.64 0.69
CA TRP A 191 1.83 -19.50 1.65
C TRP A 191 2.48 -20.83 2.05
N LYS A 192 1.77 -21.97 1.97
CA LYS A 192 2.35 -23.30 2.30
C LYS A 192 3.34 -23.82 1.26
N LYS A 193 3.49 -23.17 0.11
CA LYS A 193 4.40 -23.61 -0.95
C LYS A 193 5.80 -23.01 -0.87
N PHE A 194 6.04 -22.05 0.03
CA PHE A 194 7.33 -21.38 0.17
C PHE A 194 8.15 -21.87 1.38
N TRP A 195 7.58 -22.77 2.19
CA TRP A 195 8.25 -23.41 3.32
C TRP A 195 8.09 -24.93 3.26
N THR A 196 8.88 -25.57 2.40
CA THR A 196 9.22 -27.01 2.46
C THR A 196 10.69 -27.20 2.13
#